data_AF-C8PBC7-F1
#
_entry.id   AF-C8PBC7-F1
#
_cell.length_a   1.000
_cell.length_b   1.000
_cell.length_c   1.000
_cell.angle_alpha   90.00
_cell.angle_beta   90.00
_cell.angle_gamma   90.00
#
_symmetry.space_group_name_H-M   'P 1'
#
loop_
_entity.id
_entity.type
_entity.pdbx_description
1 polymer ?
#
loop_
_entity_poly.entity_id
_entity_poly.type
_entity_poly.pdbx_seq_one_letter_code
_entity_poly.pdbx_strand_id
1 'polypeptide(L)' 'MAIKEKLDNHLGQELIVIAQAGRKKVIRRKGVLKKTYPAVFVVDLDQQQNNFERVSYSYTDLLTKNIELDFDVIS' A
#
# COMPACT_ATOMS: atom_id res chain seq x y z
N MET A 1 11.36 -4.27 -13.76
CA MET A 1 11.05 -2.96 -13.12
C MET A 1 11.30 -3.14 -11.63
N ALA A 2 12.32 -2.48 -11.07
CA ALA A 2 12.80 -2.78 -9.72
C ALA A 2 11.74 -2.61 -8.60
N ILE A 3 10.81 -1.64 -8.71
CA ILE A 3 9.78 -1.44 -7.68
C ILE A 3 8.73 -2.56 -7.72
N LYS A 4 8.27 -2.95 -8.91
CA LYS A 4 7.33 -4.07 -9.04
C LYS A 4 7.94 -5.36 -8.50
N GLU A 5 9.18 -5.69 -8.90
CA GLU A 5 9.88 -6.89 -8.41
C GLU A 5 10.04 -6.90 -6.89
N LYS A 6 10.30 -5.74 -6.27
CA LYS A 6 10.29 -5.60 -4.82
C LYS A 6 8.91 -5.91 -4.23
N LEU A 7 7.84 -5.31 -4.75
CA LEU A 7 6.48 -5.57 -4.27
C LEU A 7 6.05 -7.03 -4.50
N ASP A 8 6.49 -7.68 -5.58
CA ASP A 8 6.22 -9.09 -5.84
C ASP A 8 6.73 -9.98 -4.68
N ASN A 9 7.87 -9.63 -4.07
CA ASN A 9 8.42 -10.34 -2.90
C ASN A 9 7.64 -10.13 -1.60
N HIS A 10 6.72 -9.16 -1.56
CA HIS A 10 5.88 -8.86 -0.40
C HIS A 10 4.40 -9.24 -0.61
N LEU A 11 4.06 -9.95 -1.68
CA LEU A 11 2.69 -10.41 -1.91
C LEU A 11 2.19 -11.27 -0.74
N GLY A 12 1.00 -10.92 -0.23
CA GLY A 12 0.37 -11.55 0.90
C GLY A 12 0.82 -11.03 2.28
N GLN A 13 1.82 -10.16 2.34
CA GLN A 13 2.27 -9.56 3.60
C GLN A 13 1.38 -8.41 4.04
N GLU A 14 1.26 -8.25 5.36
CA GLU A 14 0.65 -7.07 5.97
C GLU A 14 1.54 -5.85 5.76
N LEU A 15 0.91 -4.69 5.62
CA LEU A 15 1.59 -3.41 5.55
C LEU A 15 0.74 -2.29 6.11
N ILE A 16 1.37 -1.15 6.38
CA ILE A 16 0.71 0.13 6.60
C ILE A 16 0.90 0.97 5.34
N VAL A 17 -0.20 1.41 4.73
CA VAL A 17 -0.21 2.44 3.70
C VAL A 17 -0.29 3.80 4.39
N ILE A 18 0.70 4.65 4.14
CA ILE A 18 0.75 6.03 4.62
C ILE A 18 0.46 6.95 3.43
N ALA A 19 -0.70 7.60 3.38
CA ALA A 19 -1.13 8.44 2.26
C ALA A 19 -1.23 9.91 2.64
N GLN A 20 -0.79 10.81 1.76
CA GLN A 20 -0.99 12.26 1.91
C GLN A 20 -2.45 12.63 1.63
N ALA A 21 -3.15 13.17 2.63
CA ALA A 21 -4.56 13.55 2.53
C ALA A 21 -4.78 15.07 2.43
N GLY A 22 -3.71 15.84 2.21
CA GLY A 22 -3.74 17.31 2.08
C GLY A 22 -2.53 17.99 2.73
N ARG A 23 -2.59 19.32 2.84
CA ARG A 23 -1.48 20.13 3.40
C ARG A 23 -1.29 19.79 4.88
N LYS A 24 -0.23 19.04 5.19
CA LYS A 24 0.18 18.53 6.54
C LYS A 24 -0.59 17.35 7.13
N LYS A 25 -1.50 16.69 6.39
CA LYS A 25 -2.24 15.54 6.93
C LYS A 25 -1.82 14.24 6.25
N VAL A 26 -1.41 13.26 7.06
CA VAL A 26 -1.17 11.88 6.63
C VAL A 26 -2.25 10.96 7.20
N ILE A 27 -2.65 9.96 6.42
CA ILE A 27 -3.55 8.89 6.85
C ILE A 27 -2.77 7.59 6.82
N ARG A 28 -2.88 6.80 7.90
CA ARG A 28 -2.27 5.47 8.00
C ARG A 28 -3.36 4.42 7.98
N ARG A 29 -3.27 3.45 7.09
CA ARG A 29 -4.24 2.34 6.98
C ARG A 29 -3.50 1.02 6.91
N LYS A 30 -3.89 0.07 7.78
CA LYS A 30 -3.41 -1.31 7.70
C LYS A 30 -4.05 -2.02 6.50
N GLY A 31 -3.32 -2.91 5.86
CA GLY A 31 -3.85 -3.78 4.82
C GLY A 31 -2.89 -4.89 4.43
N VAL A 32 -3.24 -5.62 3.37
CA VAL A 32 -2.44 -6.71 2.81
C VAL A 32 -2.16 -6.44 1.33
N LEU A 33 -0.90 -6.59 0.91
CA LEU A 33 -0.54 -6.47 -0.50
C LEU A 33 -1.07 -7.68 -1.26
N LYS A 34 -2.09 -7.50 -2.10
CA LYS A 34 -2.82 -8.62 -2.70
C LYS A 34 -2.31 -9.03 -4.07
N LYS A 35 -2.05 -8.06 -4.94
CA LYS A 35 -1.64 -8.29 -6.34
C LYS A 35 -0.77 -7.15 -6.85
N THR A 36 0.05 -7.44 -7.86
CA THR A 36 0.81 -6.47 -8.63
C THR A 36 0.52 -6.66 -10.11
N TYR A 37 0.50 -5.55 -10.85
CA TYR A 37 0.28 -5.48 -12.29
C TYR A 37 1.32 -4.55 -12.91
N PRO A 38 1.46 -4.47 -14.25
CA PRO A 38 2.46 -3.60 -14.86
C PRO A 38 2.39 -2.11 -14.46
N ALA A 39 1.17 -1.59 -14.18
CA ALA A 39 0.97 -0.17 -13.90
C ALA A 39 0.56 0.13 -12.44
N VAL A 40 -0.03 -0.84 -11.74
CA VAL A 40 -0.62 -0.65 -10.41
C VAL A 40 -0.41 -1.88 -9.53
N PHE A 41 -0.57 -1.71 -8.23
CA PHE A 41 -0.67 -2.78 -7.26
C PHE A 41 -1.94 -2.62 -6.42
N VAL A 42 -2.41 -3.72 -5.86
CA VAL A 42 -3.69 -3.81 -5.14
C VAL A 42 -3.42 -4.12 -3.68
N VAL A 43 -4.01 -3.32 -2.79
CA VAL A 43 -4.01 -3.54 -1.35
C VAL A 43 -5.44 -3.76 -0.88
N ASP A 44 -5.65 -4.82 -0.11
CA ASP A 44 -6.90 -5.03 0.63
C ASP A 44 -6.74 -4.34 2.01
N LEU A 45 -7.42 -3.21 2.23
CA LEU A 45 -7.27 -2.38 3.43
C LEU A 45 -8.26 -2.79 4.52
N ASP A 46 -7.77 -2.91 5.75
CA ASP A 46 -8.59 -3.19 6.93
C ASP A 46 -9.40 -1.95 7.33
N GLN A 47 -10.74 -2.07 7.29
CA GLN A 47 -11.62 -1.16 8.01
C GLN A 47 -12.23 -1.90 9.21
N GLN A 48 -11.55 -1.78 10.36
CA GLN A 48 -11.93 -1.99 11.77
C GLN A 48 -12.99 -3.04 12.21
N GLN A 49 -13.76 -3.74 11.37
CA GLN A 49 -14.56 -4.88 11.83
C GLN A 49 -15.22 -5.84 10.82
N ASN A 50 -15.34 -5.59 9.51
CA ASN A 50 -15.81 -6.64 8.55
C ASN A 50 -15.87 -6.24 7.05
N ASN A 51 -15.24 -5.14 6.62
CA ASN A 51 -15.31 -4.74 5.20
C ASN A 51 -13.92 -4.32 4.70
N PHE A 52 -13.22 -5.24 4.04
CA PHE A 52 -11.96 -4.91 3.37
C PHE A 52 -12.25 -4.00 2.18
N GLU A 53 -11.66 -2.80 2.17
CA GLU A 53 -11.70 -1.93 0.99
C GLU A 53 -10.53 -2.29 0.07
N ARG A 54 -10.84 -2.77 -1.14
CA ARG A 54 -9.81 -3.04 -2.15
C ARG A 54 -9.44 -1.75 -2.88
N VAL A 55 -8.20 -1.32 -2.72
CA VAL A 55 -7.67 -0.09 -3.35
C VAL A 55 -6.51 -0.44 -4.27
N SER A 56 -6.42 0.25 -5.40
CA SER A 56 -5.27 0.16 -6.31
C SER A 56 -4.44 1.44 -6.24
N TYR A 57 -3.12 1.29 -6.21
CA TYR A 57 -2.15 2.37 -6.19
C TYR A 57 -1.20 2.22 -7.39
N SER A 58 -0.70 3.33 -7.92
CA SER A 58 0.29 3.30 -9.00
C SER A 58 1.72 3.27 -8.43
N TYR A 59 2.67 2.79 -9.24
CA TYR A 59 4.10 2.93 -8.88
C TYR A 59 4.55 4.39 -8.86
N THR A 60 3.89 5.25 -9.63
CA THR A 60 4.12 6.70 -9.60
C THR A 60 3.82 7.26 -8.22
N ASP A 61 2.77 6.79 -7.53
CA ASP A 61 2.43 7.28 -6.18
C ASP A 61 3.54 7.02 -5.15
N LEU A 62 4.29 5.92 -5.29
CA LEU A 62 5.47 5.63 -4.49
C LEU A 62 6.64 6.54 -4.86
N LEU A 63 6.85 6.75 -6.15
CA LEU A 63 7.93 7.59 -6.68
C LEU A 63 7.75 9.06 -6.30
N THR A 64 6.52 9.56 -6.35
CA THR A 64 6.17 10.95 -6.00
C THR A 64 5.91 11.13 -4.51
N LYS A 65 6.00 10.05 -3.70
CA LYS A 65 5.72 10.06 -2.26
C LYS A 65 4.31 10.54 -1.91
N ASN A 66 3.36 10.35 -2.83
CA ASN A 66 1.94 10.49 -2.52
C ASN A 66 1.52 9.45 -1.47
N ILE A 67 2.16 8.27 -1.53
CA ILE A 67 2.03 7.20 -0.55
C ILE A 67 3.40 6.64 -0.17
N GLU A 68 3.46 6.03 1.01
CA GLU A 68 4.56 5.18 1.47
C GLU A 68 3.98 3.83 1.94
N LEU A 69 4.78 2.76 1.81
CA LEU A 69 4.42 1.42 2.27
C LEU A 69 5.42 1.01 3.35
N ASP A 70 4.88 0.61 4.50
CA ASP A 70 5.65 0.11 5.62
C ASP A 70 5.29 -1.36 5.86
N PHE A 71 6.25 -2.26 5.61
CA PHE A 71 6.10 -3.70 5.79
C PHE A 71 6.60 -4.19 7.16
N ASP A 72 7.22 -3.33 7.96
CA ASP A 72 7.78 -3.67 9.28
C ASP A 72 6.71 -3.58 10.38
N VAL A 73 5.51 -4.10 10.12
CA VAL A 73 4.34 -3.99 11.01
C VAL A 73 4.53 -4.82 12.30
N ILE A 74 5.57 -5.64 12.37
CA ILE A 74 5.95 -6.42 13.55
C ILE A 74 7.43 -6.18 13.84
N SER A 75 7.70 -5.33 14.84
CA SER A 75 8.96 -5.25 15.58
C SER A 75 8.63 -5.17 17.07
#